data_AF-A0A9P7ZX32-F1
#
_entry.id   AF-A0A9P7ZX32-F1
#
_cell.length_a   1.000
_cell.length_b   1.000
_cell.length_c   1.000
_cell.angle_alpha   90.00
_cell.angle_beta   90.00
_cell.angle_gamma   90.00
#
_symmetry.space_group_name_H-M   'P 1'
#
loop_
_entity.id
_entity.type
_entity.pdbx_description
1 polymer ?
#
loop_
_entity_poly.entity_id
_entity_poly.type
_entity_poly.pdbx_seq_one_letter_code
_entity_poly.pdbx_strand_id
1 'polypeptide(L)'
;MALANPIQNVSVDLINNRARDTNLSSINQDNHWCICLKNTQTDKIYNRNAKDVKLFSSTDCTGNYSPLVIGKTQNNAQWVNSASIGKSGIPSVPPKSCPNYFQASSR
;
A
#
# COMPACT_ATOMS: atom_id res chain seq x y z
N MET A 1 6.32 -31.09 -13.41
CA MET A 1 6.45 -30.71 -11.99
C MET A 1 6.28 -29.20 -11.93
N ALA A 2 5.13 -28.69 -11.48
CA ALA A 2 4.95 -27.25 -11.30
C ALA A 2 5.63 -26.85 -10.00
N LEU A 3 6.75 -26.14 -10.10
CA LEU A 3 7.35 -25.48 -8.93
C LEU A 3 6.31 -24.48 -8.43
N ALA A 4 5.86 -24.63 -7.19
CA ALA A 4 5.07 -23.60 -6.53
C ALA A 4 5.92 -22.32 -6.56
N ASN A 5 5.44 -21.27 -7.23
CA ASN A 5 6.11 -19.98 -7.17
C ASN A 5 6.14 -19.58 -5.69
N PRO A 6 7.32 -19.28 -5.12
CA PRO A 6 7.39 -18.83 -3.75
C PRO A 6 6.53 -17.57 -3.63
N ILE A 7 5.69 -17.51 -2.59
CA ILE A 7 4.87 -16.34 -2.29
C ILE A 7 5.80 -15.13 -2.25
N GLN A 8 5.68 -14.23 -3.23
CA GLN A 8 6.48 -13.02 -3.26
C GLN A 8 5.81 -12.00 -2.36
N ASN A 9 6.32 -11.86 -1.14
CA ASN A 9 5.91 -10.82 -0.22
C ASN A 9 6.54 -9.49 -0.64
N VAL A 10 5.69 -8.49 -0.83
CA VAL A 10 6.12 -7.13 -1.17
C VAL A 10 5.91 -6.18 0.00
N SER A 11 6.62 -5.06 -0.04
CA SER A 11 6.74 -4.12 1.05
C SER A 11 6.58 -2.69 0.56
N VAL A 12 5.75 -1.93 1.27
CA VAL A 12 5.56 -0.49 1.12
C VAL A 12 5.67 0.14 2.50
N ASP A 13 6.47 1.19 2.65
CA ASP A 13 6.58 1.94 3.89
C ASP A 13 5.65 3.14 3.88
N LEU A 14 4.98 3.38 4.99
CA LEU A 14 4.24 4.59 5.27
C LEU A 14 4.99 5.37 6.33
N ILE A 15 5.29 6.64 6.06
CA ILE A 15 6.02 7.52 6.98
C ILE A 15 5.14 8.73 7.27
N ASN A 16 4.99 9.12 8.53
CA ASN A 16 4.26 10.34 8.90
C ASN A 16 5.17 11.55 9.08
N ASN A 17 4.55 12.72 9.28
CA ASN A 17 5.25 13.99 9.50
C ASN A 17 6.14 14.00 10.76
N ARG A 18 5.98 13.04 11.68
CA ARG A 18 6.81 12.87 12.89
C ARG A 18 7.94 11.85 12.67
N ALA A 19 8.21 11.47 11.43
CA ALA A 19 9.17 10.45 11.03
C ALA A 19 8.94 9.07 11.67
N ARG A 20 7.72 8.76 12.14
CA ARG A 20 7.35 7.37 12.43
C ARG A 20 7.08 6.65 11.13
N ASP A 21 7.64 5.47 10.99
CA ASP A 21 7.42 4.57 9.87
C ASP A 21 6.63 3.33 10.30
N THR A 22 5.90 2.76 9.36
CA THR A 22 5.25 1.45 9.48
C THR A 22 5.35 0.78 8.11
N ASN A 23 5.58 -0.53 8.11
CA ASN A 23 5.87 -1.28 6.92
C ASN A 23 4.76 -2.29 6.63
N LEU A 24 4.24 -2.25 5.41
CA LEU A 24 3.24 -3.19 4.90
C LEU A 24 3.94 -4.36 4.18
N SER A 25 4.60 -5.27 4.91
CA SER A 25 5.47 -6.35 4.36
C SER A 25 4.80 -7.68 4.03
N SER A 26 3.58 -7.93 4.50
CA SER A 26 2.91 -9.23 4.34
C SER A 26 1.91 -9.24 3.18
N ILE A 27 2.15 -8.41 2.15
CA ILE A 27 1.28 -8.32 0.99
C ILE A 27 1.76 -9.36 -0.02
N ASN A 28 0.93 -10.38 -0.25
CA ASN A 28 1.16 -11.33 -1.34
C ASN A 28 1.00 -10.61 -2.68
N GLN A 29 2.06 -10.58 -3.48
CA GLN A 29 2.11 -9.94 -4.79
C GLN A 29 1.15 -10.54 -5.83
N ASP A 30 0.79 -11.82 -5.70
CA ASP A 30 -0.14 -12.49 -6.61
C ASP A 30 -1.61 -12.10 -6.37
N ASN A 31 -1.90 -11.53 -5.19
CA ASN A 31 -3.18 -10.95 -4.87
C ASN A 31 -3.16 -9.44 -5.13
N HIS A 32 -4.32 -8.85 -5.37
CA HIS A 32 -4.47 -7.40 -5.50
C HIS A 32 -5.21 -6.86 -4.28
N TRP A 33 -4.48 -6.15 -3.42
CA TRP A 33 -4.98 -5.65 -2.15
C TRP A 33 -5.28 -4.17 -2.26
N CYS A 34 -6.48 -3.76 -1.83
CA CYS A 34 -6.73 -2.37 -1.52
C CYS A 34 -6.50 -2.12 -0.02
N ILE A 35 -5.60 -1.19 0.29
CA ILE A 35 -5.26 -0.78 1.64
C ILE A 35 -5.84 0.62 1.88
N CYS A 36 -6.68 0.77 2.91
CA CYS A 36 -7.23 2.09 3.24
C CYS A 36 -6.28 2.88 4.14
N LEU A 37 -5.89 4.07 3.68
CA LEU A 37 -4.94 4.97 4.35
C LEU A 37 -5.60 6.25 4.91
N LYS A 38 -6.90 6.46 4.70
CA LYS A 38 -7.61 7.70 5.11
C LYS A 38 -7.41 8.10 6.58
N ASN A 39 -7.37 7.12 7.49
CA ASN A 39 -7.18 7.38 8.92
C ASN A 39 -5.69 7.34 9.35
N THR A 40 -4.79 7.15 8.39
CA THR A 40 -3.34 7.08 8.59
C THR A 40 -2.72 8.34 7.99
N GLN A 41 -2.31 9.28 8.86
CA GLN A 41 -1.69 10.54 8.43
C GLN A 41 -0.33 10.30 7.77
N THR A 42 -0.33 10.09 6.46
CA THR A 42 0.84 9.67 5.70
C THR A 42 1.50 10.88 5.04
N ASP A 43 2.76 11.15 5.36
CA ASP A 43 3.57 12.19 4.72
C ASP A 43 4.29 11.64 3.49
N LYS A 44 4.84 10.43 3.61
CA LYS A 44 5.55 9.77 2.52
C LYS A 44 5.13 8.32 2.40
N ILE A 45 5.10 7.83 1.16
CA ILE A 45 4.92 6.42 0.83
C ILE A 45 6.13 5.98 0.03
N TYR A 46 6.86 4.99 0.52
CA TYR A 46 8.02 4.44 -0.18
C TYR A 46 7.73 3.02 -0.65
N ASN A 47 7.82 2.79 -1.97
CA ASN A 47 7.66 1.47 -2.54
C ASN A 47 9.01 0.74 -2.55
N ARG A 48 9.20 -0.24 -1.66
CA ARG A 48 10.46 -1.00 -1.61
C ARG A 48 10.63 -1.93 -2.79
N ASN A 49 9.61 -2.74 -3.08
CA ASN A 49 9.71 -3.83 -4.07
C ASN A 49 8.37 -4.29 -4.68
N ALA A 50 7.26 -3.57 -4.45
CA ALA A 50 5.97 -3.91 -5.05
C ALA A 50 5.92 -3.47 -6.52
N LYS A 51 5.65 -4.40 -7.45
CA LYS A 51 5.70 -4.10 -8.89
C LYS A 51 4.62 -3.16 -9.38
N ASP A 52 3.43 -3.21 -8.80
CA ASP A 52 2.30 -2.36 -9.18
C ASP A 52 1.66 -1.81 -7.90
N VAL A 53 1.94 -0.53 -7.67
CA VAL A 53 1.40 0.27 -6.57
C VAL A 53 0.69 1.47 -7.17
N LYS A 54 -0.57 1.63 -6.81
CA LYS A 54 -1.43 2.74 -7.26
C LYS A 54 -1.96 3.47 -6.04
N LEU A 55 -1.84 4.79 -6.04
CA LEU A 55 -2.25 5.65 -4.93
C LEU A 55 -3.50 6.43 -5.34
N PHE A 56 -4.52 6.42 -4.48
CA PHE A 56 -5.83 6.97 -4.76
C PHE A 56 -6.23 8.01 -3.72
N SER A 57 -6.98 9.01 -4.15
CA SER A 57 -7.69 9.92 -3.23
C SER A 57 -9.03 9.35 -2.74
N SER A 58 -9.51 8.24 -3.32
CA SER A 58 -10.66 7.50 -2.79
C SER A 58 -10.23 6.54 -1.67
N THR A 59 -11.18 5.99 -0.93
CA THR A 59 -10.93 5.04 0.17
C THR A 59 -11.00 3.57 -0.25
N ASP A 60 -11.37 3.31 -1.49
CA ASP A 60 -11.77 1.99 -2.00
C ASP A 60 -10.97 1.57 -3.25
N CYS A 61 -9.85 2.24 -3.54
CA CYS A 61 -9.00 2.02 -4.71
C CYS A 61 -9.74 2.13 -6.05
N THR A 62 -10.64 3.10 -6.16
CA THR A 62 -11.39 3.39 -7.38
C THR A 62 -11.08 4.80 -7.91
N GLY A 63 -11.36 5.02 -9.20
CA GLY A 63 -11.14 6.30 -9.86
C GLY A 63 -9.69 6.52 -10.29
N ASN A 64 -9.30 7.80 -10.38
CA ASN A 64 -7.97 8.20 -10.83
C ASN A 64 -6.89 7.84 -9.80
N TYR A 65 -5.72 7.48 -10.30
CA TYR A 65 -4.60 7.07 -9.45
C TYR A 65 -3.28 7.68 -9.90
N SER A 66 -2.36 7.77 -8.95
CA SER A 66 -0.93 8.02 -9.20
C SER A 66 -0.15 6.72 -9.04
N PRO A 67 0.59 6.25 -10.06
CA PRO A 67 1.43 5.06 -9.93
C PRO A 67 2.70 5.37 -9.12
N LEU A 68 3.11 4.43 -8.26
CA LEU A 68 4.36 4.52 -7.50
C LEU A 68 5.28 3.35 -7.87
N VAL A 69 6.29 3.62 -8.70
CA VAL A 69 7.23 2.58 -9.15
C VAL A 69 8.19 2.15 -8.04
N ILE A 70 8.79 0.97 -8.21
CA ILE A 70 9.76 0.39 -7.26
C ILE A 70 10.92 1.36 -7.01
N GLY A 71 11.33 1.46 -5.74
CA GLY A 71 12.45 2.30 -5.31
C GLY A 71 12.13 3.80 -5.31
N LYS A 72 10.86 4.19 -5.52
CA LYS A 72 10.44 5.60 -5.48
C LYS A 72 9.60 5.90 -4.25
N THR A 73 9.64 7.18 -3.89
CA THR A 73 8.88 7.75 -2.78
C THR A 73 7.87 8.75 -3.34
N GLN A 74 6.61 8.58 -2.96
CA GLN A 74 5.61 9.65 -3.06
C GLN A 74 5.77 10.55 -1.84
N ASN A 75 6.22 11.79 -2.05
CA ASN A 75 6.21 12.83 -1.02
C ASN A 75 4.85 13.54 -0.99
N ASN A 76 4.57 14.23 0.11
CA ASN A 76 3.31 14.94 0.33
C ASN A 76 2.09 14.03 0.12
N ALA A 77 2.15 12.82 0.68
CA ALA A 77 1.16 11.76 0.49
C ALA A 77 -0.11 11.93 1.34
N GLN A 78 -0.34 13.10 1.94
CA GLN A 78 -1.49 13.35 2.82
C GLN A 78 -2.83 13.27 2.08
N TRP A 79 -2.82 13.40 0.75
CA TRP A 79 -4.01 13.25 -0.10
C TRP A 79 -4.38 11.79 -0.37
N VAL A 80 -3.49 10.83 -0.08
CA VAL A 80 -3.69 9.42 -0.39
C VAL A 80 -4.59 8.78 0.67
N ASN A 81 -5.79 8.40 0.25
CA ASN A 81 -6.79 7.76 1.11
C ASN A 81 -6.83 6.24 0.95
N SER A 82 -6.30 5.70 -0.14
CA SER A 82 -6.07 4.26 -0.30
C SER A 82 -4.93 3.96 -1.27
N ALA A 83 -4.34 2.78 -1.13
CA ALA A 83 -3.29 2.27 -2.00
C ALA A 83 -3.64 0.86 -2.48
N SER A 84 -3.61 0.65 -3.79
CA SER A 84 -3.75 -0.68 -4.38
C SER A 84 -2.37 -1.26 -4.65
N ILE A 85 -2.12 -2.47 -4.15
CA ILE A 85 -0.81 -3.12 -4.19
C ILE A 85 -1.00 -4.56 -4.66
N GLY A 86 -0.24 -4.98 -5.68
CA GLY A 86 -0.27 -6.35 -6.17
C GLY A 86 -0.37 -6.46 -7.68
N LYS A 87 -0.60 -7.67 -8.21
CA LYS A 87 -0.58 -7.94 -9.66
C LYS A 87 -1.66 -7.16 -10.42
N SER A 88 -1.26 -6.46 -11.47
CA SER A 88 -2.16 -5.81 -12.43
C SER A 88 -3.07 -6.82 -13.14
N GLY A 89 -4.28 -6.38 -13.52
CA GLY A 89 -5.23 -7.19 -14.28
C GLY A 89 -6.14 -8.09 -13.45
N ILE A 90 -6.03 -8.07 -12.12
CA ILE A 90 -6.95 -8.74 -11.19
C ILE A 90 -7.73 -7.65 -10.43
N PRO A 91 -9.04 -7.80 -10.20
CA PRO A 91 -9.78 -6.87 -9.34
C PRO A 91 -9.20 -6.81 -7.92
N SER A 92 -9.03 -5.61 -7.38
CA SER A 92 -8.64 -5.44 -5.98
C SER A 92 -9.80 -5.84 -5.07
N VAL A 93 -9.50 -6.49 -3.94
CA VAL A 93 -10.50 -6.63 -2.87
C VAL A 93 -10.57 -5.31 -2.10
N PRO A 94 -11.75 -4.68 -1.95
CA PRO A 94 -11.90 -3.45 -1.17
C PRO A 94 -11.42 -3.61 0.27
N PRO A 95 -10.96 -2.54 0.92
CA PRO A 95 -10.49 -2.62 2.28
C PRO A 95 -11.68 -2.87 3.23
N LYS A 96 -11.56 -3.88 4.09
CA LYS A 96 -12.60 -4.19 5.10
C LYS A 96 -12.66 -3.14 6.21
N SER A 97 -11.58 -2.40 6.43
CA SER A 97 -11.47 -1.36 7.46
C SER A 97 -10.40 -0.32 7.09
N CYS A 98 -10.44 0.83 7.76
CA CYS A 98 -9.48 1.93 7.63
C CYS A 98 -8.77 2.17 8.96
N PRO A 99 -7.77 1.35 9.33
CA PRO A 99 -7.04 1.53 10.58
C PRO A 99 -6.11 2.75 10.52
N ASN A 100 -5.62 3.16 11.69
CA ASN A 100 -4.46 4.04 11.79
C ASN A 100 -3.20 3.19 11.99
N TYR A 101 -2.41 3.04 10.93
CA TYR A 101 -1.23 2.16 10.95
C TYR A 101 -0.08 2.65 11.84
N PHE A 102 -0.13 3.89 12.34
CA PHE A 102 0.84 4.41 13.33
C PHE A 102 0.40 4.20 14.78
N GLN A 103 -0.87 3.85 15.02
CA GLN A 103 -1.39 3.53 16.35
C GLN A 103 -1.47 2.03 16.61
N ALA A 104 -1.46 1.22 15.54
CA ALA A 104 -1.52 -0.24 15.62
C ALA A 104 -0.30 -0.90 16.31
N SER A 105 0.78 -0.16 16.61
CA SER A 105 1.97 -0.67 17.32
C SER A 105 1.82 -0.71 18.85
N SER A 106 0.60 -0.80 19.38
CA SER A 106 0.35 -0.98 20.82
C SER A 106 -0.26 -2.35 21.09
N ARG A 107 0.54 -3.42 20.98
CA ARG A 107 0.46 -4.68 21.77
C ARG A 107 1.43 -5.72 21.22
#